data_AF-A0A1S3GUN8-F1
#
_entry.id   AF-A0A1S3GUN8-F1
#
_cell.length_a   1.000
_cell.length_b   1.000
_cell.length_c   1.000
_cell.angle_alpha   90.00
_cell.angle_beta   90.00
_cell.angle_gamma   90.00
#
_symmetry.space_group_name_H-M   'P 1'
#
loop_
_entity.id
_entity.type
_entity.pdbx_description
1 polymer ?
#
loop_
_entity_poly.entity_id
_entity_poly.type
_entity_poly.pdbx_seq_one_letter_code
_entity_poly.pdbx_strand_id
1 'polypeptide(L)'
;TPATLEQNYIVCELHQKISVLYSFLRSHLKKKSIVFFSSCKEVQYLYRVFCRLRPGISILALHGRQQQMRRMEVYNEFVRKRAAVLFATDIAARGL
;
A
#
# COMPACT_ATOMS: atom_id res chain seq x y z
N THR A 1 -8.92 19.38 -9.80
CA THR A 1 -9.05 18.14 -9.00
C THR A 1 -10.13 17.28 -9.64
N PRO A 2 -10.01 15.95 -9.72
CA PRO A 2 -11.06 15.11 -10.32
C PRO A 2 -12.40 15.32 -9.58
N ALA A 3 -13.50 15.46 -10.32
CA ALA A 3 -14.80 15.82 -9.73
C ALA A 3 -15.35 14.76 -8.76
N THR A 4 -14.93 13.52 -8.88
CA THR A 4 -15.34 12.39 -8.05
C THR A 4 -14.32 12.02 -6.96
N LEU A 5 -13.25 12.81 -6.80
CA LEU A 5 -12.21 12.54 -5.80
C LEU A 5 -12.61 13.11 -4.43
N GLU A 6 -12.90 12.22 -3.49
CA GLU A 6 -13.06 12.58 -2.09
C GLU A 6 -11.71 12.57 -1.37
N GLN A 7 -11.44 13.63 -0.61
CA GLN A 7 -10.21 13.80 0.16
C GLN A 7 -10.54 13.92 1.64
N ASN A 8 -9.97 13.03 2.43
CA ASN A 8 -10.19 12.96 3.87
C ASN A 8 -8.85 12.94 4.59
N TYR A 9 -8.83 13.41 5.85
CA TYR A 9 -7.65 13.35 6.70
C TYR A 9 -8.02 12.86 8.10
N ILE A 10 -7.03 12.29 8.80
CA ILE A 10 -7.15 11.85 10.19
C ILE A 10 -6.01 12.49 10.97
N VAL A 11 -6.34 13.16 12.07
CA VAL A 11 -5.36 13.63 13.04
C VAL A 11 -5.05 12.47 13.98
N CYS A 12 -3.79 12.05 14.04
CA CYS A 12 -3.32 11.05 14.97
C CYS A 12 -1.87 11.33 15.34
N GLU A 13 -1.45 10.82 16.49
CA GLU A 13 -0.05 10.89 16.86
C GLU A 13 0.81 9.97 15.98
N LEU A 14 2.08 10.35 15.80
CA LEU A 14 3.01 9.60 14.94
C LEU A 14 3.05 8.10 15.29
N HIS A 15 3.08 7.79 16.59
CA HIS A 15 3.16 6.42 17.08
C HIS A 15 1.88 5.60 16.79
N GLN A 16 0.74 6.27 16.57
CA GLN A 16 -0.54 5.62 16.25
C GLN A 16 -0.75 5.41 14.76
N LYS A 17 -0.02 6.14 13.90
CA LYS A 17 -0.23 6.17 12.44
C LYS A 17 -0.31 4.79 11.80
N ILE A 18 0.54 3.85 12.24
CA ILE A 18 0.55 2.47 11.71
C ILE A 18 -0.64 1.65 12.23
N SER A 19 -1.05 1.84 13.48
CA SER A 19 -2.23 1.19 14.06
C SER A 19 -3.52 1.66 13.36
N VAL A 20 -3.64 2.96 13.12
CA VAL A 20 -4.76 3.55 12.37
C VAL A 20 -4.81 2.99 10.96
N LEU A 21 -3.67 2.93 10.26
CA LEU A 21 -3.57 2.32 8.93
C LEU A 21 -4.02 0.84 8.95
N TYR A 22 -3.55 0.07 9.93
CA TYR A 22 -3.93 -1.35 10.06
C TYR A 22 -5.45 -1.50 10.28
N SER A 23 -6.03 -0.70 11.18
CA SER A 23 -7.48 -0.68 11.42
C SER A 23 -8.26 -0.30 10.15
N PHE A 24 -7.81 0.73 9.43
CA PHE A 24 -8.42 1.17 8.18
C PHE A 24 -8.42 0.06 7.12
N LEU A 25 -7.30 -0.64 6.94
CA LEU A 25 -7.23 -1.72 5.97
C LEU A 25 -8.12 -2.91 6.37
N ARG A 26 -8.24 -3.21 7.67
CA ARG A 26 -9.13 -4.27 8.18
C ARG A 26 -10.62 -3.97 8.00
N SER A 27 -11.02 -2.70 8.01
CA SER A 27 -12.42 -2.34 7.72
C SER A 27 -12.75 -2.28 6.22
N HIS A 28 -11.74 -2.39 5.34
CA HIS A 28 -11.88 -2.25 3.88
C HIS A 28 -11.40 -3.47 3.08
N LEU A 29 -11.63 -4.69 3.58
CA LEU A 29 -11.09 -5.94 2.98
C LEU A 29 -11.48 -6.21 1.52
N LYS A 30 -12.52 -5.55 1.02
CA LYS A 30 -13.03 -5.71 -0.35
C LYS A 30 -12.61 -4.57 -1.30
N LYS A 31 -11.77 -3.64 -0.86
CA LYS A 31 -11.31 -2.50 -1.64
C LYS A 31 -9.95 -2.76 -2.28
N LYS A 32 -9.68 -2.03 -3.36
CA LYS A 32 -8.37 -1.97 -4.00
C LYS A 32 -7.71 -0.65 -3.60
N SER A 33 -6.58 -0.73 -2.89
CA SER A 33 -5.97 0.42 -2.23
C SER A 33 -4.49 0.50 -2.55
N ILE A 34 -3.98 1.73 -2.70
CA ILE A 34 -2.54 2.02 -2.79
C ILE A 34 -2.18 2.87 -1.57
N VAL A 35 -1.11 2.49 -0.87
CA VAL A 35 -0.61 3.21 0.30
C VAL A 35 0.80 3.67 0.00
N PHE A 36 1.00 4.99 0.04
CA PHE A 36 2.28 5.61 -0.23
C PHE A 36 3.09 5.81 1.05
N PHE A 37 4.38 5.49 0.98
CA PHE A 37 5.35 5.68 2.04
C PHE A 37 6.50 6.57 1.57
N SER A 38 7.19 7.23 2.50
CA SER A 38 8.23 8.20 2.17
C SER A 38 9.52 7.55 1.67
N SER A 39 9.76 6.26 2.01
CA SER A 39 10.97 5.56 1.59
C SER A 39 10.75 4.09 1.21
N CYS A 40 11.64 3.56 0.38
CA CYS A 40 11.66 2.12 0.06
C CYS A 40 11.85 1.25 1.31
N LYS A 41 12.57 1.76 2.33
CA LYS A 41 12.81 1.03 3.59
C LYS A 41 11.51 0.88 4.39
N GLU A 42 10.68 1.93 4.46
CA GLU A 42 9.37 1.86 5.10
C GLU A 42 8.43 0.88 4.38
N VAL A 43 8.39 0.92 3.05
CA VAL A 43 7.62 -0.05 2.24
C VAL A 43 8.03 -1.48 2.62
N GLN A 44 9.33 -1.78 2.63
CA GLN A 44 9.85 -3.11 2.95
C GLN A 44 9.53 -3.55 4.38
N TYR A 45 9.75 -2.66 5.34
CA TYR A 45 9.53 -2.95 6.75
C TYR A 45 8.05 -3.21 7.03
N LEU A 46 7.18 -2.27 6.62
CA LEU A 46 5.75 -2.36 6.88
C LEU A 46 5.08 -3.47 6.08
N TYR A 47 5.54 -3.76 4.86
CA TYR A 47 5.10 -4.95 4.12
C TYR A 47 5.33 -6.23 4.95
N ARG A 48 6.53 -6.44 5.48
CA ARG A 48 6.87 -7.62 6.31
C ARG A 48 6.03 -7.67 7.58
N VAL A 49 5.83 -6.52 8.24
CA VAL A 49 4.99 -6.41 9.45
C VAL A 49 3.55 -6.79 9.13
N PHE A 50 2.95 -6.22 8.08
CA PHE A 50 1.56 -6.49 7.72
C PHE A 50 1.34 -7.94 7.25
N CYS A 51 2.30 -8.54 6.53
CA CYS A 51 2.26 -9.97 6.22
C CYS A 51 2.23 -10.85 7.47
N ARG A 52 2.96 -10.48 8.54
CA ARG A 52 2.93 -11.20 9.82
C ARG A 52 1.62 -10.98 10.59
N LEU A 53 1.10 -9.75 10.59
CA LEU A 53 -0.14 -9.38 11.26
C LEU A 53 -1.42 -9.86 10.55
N ARG A 54 -1.32 -10.33 9.31
CA ARG A 54 -2.41 -10.94 8.53
C ARG A 54 -3.72 -10.14 8.59
N PRO A 55 -3.79 -8.95 7.97
CA PRO A 55 -4.98 -8.08 8.04
C PRO A 55 -6.24 -8.67 7.36
N GLY A 56 -6.17 -9.85 6.73
CA GLY A 56 -7.29 -10.45 6.00
C GLY A 56 -7.44 -9.97 4.56
N ILE A 57 -6.47 -9.19 4.06
CA ILE A 57 -6.40 -8.73 2.65
C ILE A 57 -4.97 -8.94 2.12
N SER A 58 -4.86 -9.22 0.83
CA SER A 58 -3.56 -9.39 0.15
C SER A 58 -2.77 -8.09 0.18
N ILE A 59 -1.55 -8.14 0.72
CA ILE A 59 -0.61 -7.01 0.73
C ILE A 59 0.48 -7.29 -0.31
N LEU A 60 0.76 -6.29 -1.15
CA LEU A 60 1.79 -6.29 -2.17
C LEU A 60 2.75 -5.12 -1.92
N ALA A 61 3.99 -5.22 -2.37
CA ALA A 61 4.99 -4.18 -2.17
C ALA A 61 5.76 -3.89 -3.45
N LEU A 62 5.81 -2.60 -3.80
CA LEU A 62 6.41 -2.10 -5.02
C LEU A 62 7.34 -0.94 -4.69
N HIS A 63 8.64 -1.11 -4.90
CA HIS A 63 9.63 -0.09 -4.55
C HIS A 63 10.84 -0.09 -5.49
N GLY A 64 11.52 1.05 -5.62
CA GLY A 64 12.60 1.24 -6.62
C GLY A 64 13.82 0.33 -6.48
N ARG A 65 14.02 -0.33 -5.33
CA ARG A 65 15.09 -1.33 -5.16
C ARG A 65 14.79 -2.72 -5.75
N GLN A 66 13.58 -2.95 -6.28
CA GLN A 66 13.25 -4.21 -6.97
C GLN A 66 13.73 -4.16 -8.42
N GLN A 67 14.17 -5.30 -8.94
CA GLN A 67 14.40 -5.45 -10.38
C GLN A 67 13.12 -5.18 -11.18
N GLN A 68 13.26 -4.63 -12.39
CA GLN A 68 12.13 -4.22 -13.22
C GLN A 68 11.12 -5.35 -13.47
N MET A 69 11.60 -6.57 -13.77
CA MET A 69 10.71 -7.73 -13.98
C MET A 69 9.85 -8.02 -12.75
N ARG A 70 10.44 -8.00 -11.56
CA ARG A 70 9.70 -8.20 -10.31
C ARG A 70 8.67 -7.10 -10.05
N ARG A 71 9.00 -5.83 -10.39
CA ARG A 71 8.04 -4.72 -10.31
C ARG A 71 6.84 -4.96 -11.22
N MET A 72 7.08 -5.42 -12.45
CA MET A 72 6.03 -5.71 -13.42
C MET A 72 5.14 -6.88 -12.98
N GLU A 73 5.71 -7.93 -12.41
CA GLU A 73 4.95 -9.05 -11.82
C GLU A 73 4.01 -8.58 -10.72
N VAL A 74 4.53 -7.81 -9.75
CA VAL A 74 3.73 -7.28 -8.63
C VAL A 74 2.64 -6.33 -9.12
N TYR A 75 2.96 -5.49 -10.09
CA TYR A 75 1.99 -4.59 -10.73
C TYR A 75 0.87 -5.39 -11.40
N ASN A 76 1.20 -6.36 -12.25
CA ASN A 76 0.22 -7.21 -12.93
C ASN A 76 -0.63 -8.01 -11.93
N GLU A 77 -0.02 -8.53 -10.86
CA GLU A 77 -0.75 -9.17 -9.78
C GLU A 77 -1.75 -8.22 -9.12
N PHE A 78 -1.33 -6.98 -8.81
CA PHE A 78 -2.22 -5.97 -8.25
C PHE A 78 -3.36 -5.62 -9.21
N VAL A 79 -3.07 -5.40 -10.49
CA VAL A 79 -4.06 -5.09 -11.54
C VAL A 79 -5.12 -6.20 -11.65
N ARG A 80 -4.72 -7.48 -11.62
CA ARG A 80 -5.65 -8.62 -11.74
C ARG A 80 -6.52 -8.85 -10.50
N LYS A 81 -6.06 -8.44 -9.30
CA LYS A 81 -6.85 -8.60 -8.08
C LYS A 81 -8.00 -7.57 -8.01
N ARG A 82 -9.19 -8.05 -7.60
CA ARG A 82 -10.36 -7.21 -7.30
C ARG A 82 -10.18 -6.43 -5.99
N ALA A 83 -9.53 -7.04 -5.00
CA ALA A 83 -9.22 -6.44 -3.70
C ALA A 83 -7.78 -6.79 -3.30
N ALA A 84 -6.99 -5.76 -2.99
CA ALA A 84 -5.60 -5.86 -2.59
C ALA A 84 -5.11 -4.50 -2.09
N VAL A 85 -4.02 -4.51 -1.32
CA VAL A 85 -3.32 -3.30 -0.90
C VAL A 85 -1.91 -3.30 -1.50
N LEU A 86 -1.57 -2.24 -2.23
CA LEU A 86 -0.23 -2.03 -2.77
C LEU A 86 0.51 -1.00 -1.92
N PHE A 87 1.59 -1.41 -1.27
CA PHE A 87 2.53 -0.50 -0.60
C PHE A 87 3.56 0.00 -1.60
N ALA A 88 3.67 1.32 -1.76
CA ALA A 88 4.53 1.93 -2.76
C ALA A 88 5.20 3.22 -2.29
N THR A 89 6.19 3.69 -3.05
CA THR A 89 6.66 5.09 -2.99
C THR A 89 6.19 5.83 -4.24
N ASP A 90 6.12 7.16 -4.19
CA ASP A 90 5.69 8.00 -5.32
C ASP A 90 6.46 7.71 -6.61
N ILE A 91 7.79 7.61 -6.50
CA ILE A 91 8.68 7.30 -7.64
C ILE A 91 8.34 5.93 -8.24
N ALA A 92 8.13 4.94 -7.37
CA ALA A 92 7.90 3.58 -7.84
C ALA A 92 6.56 3.44 -8.58
N ALA A 93 5.55 4.25 -8.23
CA ALA A 93 4.25 4.28 -8.89
C ALA A 93 4.21 5.13 -10.18
N ARG A 94 5.12 6.09 -10.36
CA ARG A 94 5.17 6.94 -11.58
C ARG A 94 5.91 6.30 -12.76
N GLY A 95 6.74 5.28 -12.50
CA GLY A 95 7.60 4.65 -13.51
C GLY A 95 7.23 3.20 -13.82
N LEU A 96 5.92 2.89 -13.87
CA LEU A 96 5.34 1.61 -14.28
C LEU A 96 4.13 1.84 -15.19
#